data_AF-W6SGB4-F1
#
_entry.id   AF-W6SGB4-F1
#
_cell.length_a   1.000
_cell.length_b   1.000
_cell.length_c   1.000
_cell.angle_alpha   90.00
_cell.angle_beta   90.00
_cell.angle_gamma   90.00
#
_symmetry.space_group_name_H-M   'P 1'
#
loop_
_entity.id
_entity.type
_entity.pdbx_description
1 polymer ?
#
loop_
_entity_poly.entity_id
_entity_poly.type
_entity_poly.pdbx_seq_one_letter_code
_entity_poly.pdbx_strand_id
1 'polypeptide(L)'
;MNKKAFLEHFLGEDTNLLSNIFEKINLSKKSGIITFSNEFLPELLCREIVNIAESMGVTAEYFGGFNNCDRAMVSFNNFYKTPYPMELIKIKFSIKFQSVTHRDILGALMSLGIKREKLGDLIIEESCGLVVVHEDIKEYIISNLVKIKNASCKIETLDLEECKNFEKKFQEKIEIVSSLRFDSVVSSICNKSRSYAVDLINSGDCKINYLDNRDKSKEVKINDVITVRGYGKFKLDEVISSTKSGRIKVKIKKYV
;
A
#
# COMPACT_ATOMS: atom_id res chain seq x y z
N MET A 1 -19.55 -9.03 17.29
CA MET A 1 -19.70 -9.76 16.02
C MET A 1 -19.13 -11.17 16.15
N ASN A 2 -19.71 -12.18 15.50
CA ASN A 2 -19.20 -13.57 15.50
C ASN A 2 -18.25 -13.83 14.30
N LYS A 3 -17.53 -14.97 14.29
CA LYS A 3 -16.52 -15.28 13.25
C LYS A 3 -17.13 -15.33 11.85
N LYS A 4 -18.31 -15.94 11.72
CA LYS A 4 -19.00 -16.06 10.42
C LYS A 4 -19.34 -14.69 9.84
N ALA A 5 -19.95 -13.81 10.63
CA ALA A 5 -20.28 -12.45 10.20
C ALA A 5 -19.02 -11.61 9.89
N PHE A 6 -17.92 -11.83 10.60
CA PHE A 6 -16.62 -11.21 10.28
C PHE A 6 -16.14 -11.62 8.90
N LEU A 7 -16.12 -12.93 8.60
CA LEU A 7 -15.64 -13.43 7.32
C LEU A 7 -16.54 -13.01 6.15
N GLU A 8 -17.86 -13.01 6.36
CA GLU A 8 -18.84 -12.56 5.36
C GLU A 8 -18.76 -11.06 5.06
N HIS A 9 -18.15 -10.25 5.95
CA HIS A 9 -17.92 -8.83 5.71
C HIS A 9 -16.85 -8.58 4.64
N PHE A 10 -15.81 -9.43 4.60
CA PHE A 10 -14.64 -9.28 3.74
C PHE A 10 -14.71 -10.25 2.55
N LEU A 11 -15.75 -10.15 1.73
CA LEU A 11 -15.93 -11.02 0.57
C LEU A 11 -14.77 -10.84 -0.43
N GLY A 12 -14.12 -11.96 -0.79
CA GLY A 12 -13.03 -11.99 -1.76
C GLY A 12 -11.62 -11.95 -1.17
N GLU A 13 -11.49 -11.75 0.15
CA GLU A 13 -10.22 -11.82 0.87
C GLU A 13 -9.90 -13.25 1.34
N ASP A 14 -8.63 -13.52 1.67
CA ASP A 14 -8.19 -14.84 2.13
C ASP A 14 -8.82 -15.20 3.50
N THR A 15 -9.59 -16.28 3.53
CA THR A 15 -10.32 -16.72 4.73
C THR A 15 -9.41 -17.13 5.89
N ASN A 16 -8.21 -17.63 5.61
CA ASN A 16 -7.23 -18.00 6.65
C ASN A 16 -6.63 -16.74 7.27
N LEU A 17 -6.28 -15.75 6.44
CA LEU A 17 -5.80 -14.44 6.89
C LEU A 17 -6.82 -13.78 7.82
N LEU A 18 -8.07 -13.68 7.36
CA LEU A 18 -9.16 -13.09 8.13
C LEU A 18 -9.47 -13.88 9.41
N SER A 19 -9.40 -15.21 9.35
CA SER A 19 -9.56 -16.05 10.54
C SER A 19 -8.50 -15.77 11.59
N ASN A 20 -7.24 -15.62 11.18
CA ASN A 20 -6.16 -15.27 12.09
C ASN A 20 -6.36 -13.88 12.72
N ILE A 21 -6.75 -12.89 11.91
CA ILE A 21 -7.05 -11.53 12.39
C ILE A 21 -8.19 -11.55 13.41
N PHE A 22 -9.28 -12.26 13.12
CA PHE A 22 -10.40 -12.39 14.05
C PHE A 22 -9.97 -13.04 15.38
N GLU A 23 -9.10 -14.05 15.33
CA GLU A 23 -8.56 -14.69 16.53
C GLU A 23 -7.69 -13.74 17.35
N LYS A 24 -6.88 -12.90 16.71
CA LYS A 24 -6.07 -11.85 17.37
C LYS A 24 -6.95 -10.83 18.08
N ILE A 25 -8.00 -10.33 17.40
CA ILE A 25 -8.99 -9.42 17.99
C ILE A 25 -9.62 -10.04 19.25
N ASN A 26 -10.09 -11.30 19.17
CA ASN A 26 -10.73 -11.95 20.31
C ASN A 26 -9.75 -12.26 21.45
N LEU A 27 -8.51 -12.62 21.12
CA LEU A 27 -7.47 -12.84 22.13
C LEU A 27 -7.18 -11.53 22.89
N SER A 28 -6.99 -10.43 22.17
CA SER A 28 -6.82 -9.10 22.78
C SER A 28 -8.04 -8.70 23.62
N LYS A 29 -9.26 -8.95 23.13
CA LYS A 29 -10.50 -8.66 23.86
C LYS A 29 -10.63 -9.46 25.16
N LYS A 30 -10.37 -10.77 25.10
CA LYS A 30 -10.59 -11.69 26.23
C LYS A 30 -9.52 -11.53 27.31
N SER A 31 -8.27 -11.40 26.88
CA SER A 31 -7.12 -11.44 27.79
C SER A 31 -6.57 -10.04 28.12
N GLY A 32 -7.03 -8.99 27.44
CA GLY A 32 -6.52 -7.62 27.60
C GLY A 32 -5.08 -7.43 27.09
N ILE A 33 -4.53 -8.42 26.38
CA ILE A 33 -3.15 -8.37 25.89
C ILE A 33 -3.06 -7.67 24.53
N ILE A 34 -1.89 -7.12 24.25
CA ILE A 34 -1.56 -6.62 22.92
C ILE A 34 -1.41 -7.78 21.93
N THR A 35 -1.97 -7.61 20.73
CA THR A 35 -1.68 -8.50 19.61
C THR A 35 -1.48 -7.69 18.32
N PHE A 36 -0.76 -8.28 17.37
CA PHE A 36 -0.53 -7.71 16.04
C PHE A 36 -1.00 -8.67 14.95
N SER A 37 -1.36 -8.14 13.79
CA SER A 37 -1.46 -8.94 12.56
C SER A 37 -0.12 -9.62 12.27
N ASN A 38 -0.15 -10.84 11.72
CA ASN A 38 1.08 -11.60 11.43
C ASN A 38 1.79 -11.14 10.14
N GLU A 39 1.12 -10.30 9.36
CA GLU A 39 1.47 -9.94 7.98
C GLU A 39 1.09 -8.47 7.72
N PHE A 40 1.74 -7.89 6.71
CA PHE A 40 1.38 -6.59 6.15
C PHE A 40 0.12 -6.71 5.28
N LEU A 41 -0.90 -5.95 5.63
CA LEU A 41 -2.18 -5.90 4.95
C LEU A 41 -2.29 -4.61 4.11
N PRO A 42 -3.06 -4.60 3.01
CA PRO A 42 -3.39 -3.36 2.33
C PRO A 42 -4.01 -2.33 3.28
N GLU A 43 -3.66 -1.04 3.14
CA GLU A 43 -4.08 0.04 4.03
C GLU A 43 -5.61 0.09 4.25
N LEU A 44 -6.39 -0.16 3.20
CA LEU A 44 -7.85 -0.15 3.30
C LEU A 44 -8.41 -1.30 4.12
N LEU A 45 -7.82 -2.49 3.96
CA LEU A 45 -8.19 -3.64 4.75
C LEU A 45 -7.87 -3.37 6.23
N CYS A 46 -6.71 -2.74 6.53
CA CYS A 46 -6.40 -2.28 7.88
C CYS A 46 -7.48 -1.34 8.43
N ARG A 47 -7.90 -0.34 7.64
CA ARG A 47 -8.90 0.63 8.05
C ARG A 47 -10.24 -0.02 8.40
N GLU A 48 -10.69 -0.95 7.57
CA GLU A 48 -11.93 -1.70 7.83
C GLU A 48 -11.81 -2.61 9.06
N ILE A 49 -10.67 -3.32 9.21
CA ILE A 49 -10.40 -4.15 10.39
C ILE A 49 -10.41 -3.32 11.67
N VAL A 50 -9.80 -2.13 11.67
CA VAL A 50 -9.78 -1.23 12.84
C VAL A 50 -11.21 -0.83 13.22
N ASN A 51 -12.02 -0.36 12.27
CA ASN A 51 -13.41 0.02 12.53
C ASN A 51 -14.22 -1.14 13.13
N ILE A 52 -14.01 -2.35 12.64
CA ILE A 52 -14.67 -3.55 13.16
C ILE A 52 -14.18 -3.89 14.57
N ALA A 53 -12.87 -3.88 14.80
CA ALA A 53 -12.29 -4.17 16.12
C ALA A 53 -12.84 -3.19 17.18
N GLU A 54 -12.93 -1.90 16.84
CA GLU A 54 -13.51 -0.88 17.71
C GLU A 54 -15.00 -1.14 17.99
N SER A 55 -15.78 -1.52 16.98
CA SER A 55 -17.19 -1.93 17.16
C SER A 55 -17.34 -3.18 18.06
N MET A 56 -16.28 -3.98 18.15
CA MET A 56 -16.19 -5.13 19.04
C MET A 56 -15.65 -4.78 20.43
N GLY A 57 -15.35 -3.51 20.72
CA GLY A 57 -14.82 -3.04 22.00
C GLY A 57 -13.32 -3.30 22.17
N VAL A 58 -12.57 -3.35 21.07
CA VAL A 58 -11.10 -3.50 21.07
C VAL A 58 -10.49 -2.28 20.43
N THR A 59 -9.60 -1.58 21.13
CA THR A 59 -8.86 -0.46 20.54
C THR A 59 -7.91 -0.99 19.48
N ALA A 60 -7.88 -0.39 18.30
CA ALA A 60 -7.02 -0.83 17.21
C ALA A 60 -6.45 0.36 16.44
N GLU A 61 -5.26 0.18 15.90
CA GLU A 61 -4.56 1.15 15.06
C GLU A 61 -3.69 0.40 14.05
N TYR A 62 -3.23 1.06 13.00
CA TYR A 62 -2.33 0.46 12.03
C TYR A 62 -1.15 1.36 11.71
N PHE A 63 0.00 0.72 11.44
CA PHE A 63 1.23 1.40 11.07
C PHE A 63 1.98 0.59 10.01
N GLY A 64 2.58 1.28 9.03
CA GLY A 64 3.30 0.65 7.91
C GLY A 64 4.75 1.10 7.76
N GLY A 65 5.31 1.76 8.77
CA GLY A 65 6.66 2.36 8.73
C GLY A 65 6.65 3.77 8.15
N PHE A 66 6.28 3.92 6.86
CA PHE A 66 6.27 5.23 6.20
C PHE A 66 4.93 5.96 6.31
N ASN A 67 4.97 7.29 6.15
CA ASN A 67 3.77 8.10 5.94
C ASN A 67 3.06 7.69 4.63
N ASN A 68 1.72 7.68 4.65
CA ASN A 68 0.90 7.23 3.51
C ASN A 68 1.29 5.82 3.01
N CYS A 69 1.46 4.89 3.95
CA CYS A 69 1.78 3.50 3.65
C CYS A 69 0.68 2.84 2.79
N ASP A 70 1.09 2.00 1.85
CA ASP A 70 0.18 1.19 1.05
C ASP A 70 -0.14 -0.12 1.76
N ARG A 71 0.80 -0.58 2.58
CA ARG A 71 0.63 -1.74 3.43
C ARG A 71 1.08 -1.46 4.86
N ALA A 72 0.34 -2.00 5.81
CA ALA A 72 0.54 -1.78 7.22
C ALA A 72 0.27 -3.06 8.03
N MET A 73 0.73 -3.07 9.26
CA MET A 73 0.32 -4.06 10.26
C MET A 73 -0.69 -3.41 11.20
N VAL A 74 -1.65 -4.19 11.67
CA VAL A 74 -2.68 -3.73 12.62
C VAL A 74 -2.26 -4.17 14.02
N SER A 75 -2.39 -3.29 15.00
CA SER A 75 -2.29 -3.64 16.41
C SER A 75 -3.65 -3.58 17.08
N PHE A 76 -3.83 -4.43 18.10
CA PHE A 76 -5.02 -4.53 18.92
C PHE A 76 -4.61 -4.36 20.39
N ASN A 77 -5.24 -3.43 21.10
CA ASN A 77 -4.95 -3.05 22.49
C ASN A 77 -3.50 -2.58 22.74
N ASN A 78 -2.89 -1.86 21.79
CA ASN A 78 -1.54 -1.31 21.93
C ASN A 78 -1.47 -0.02 22.79
N PHE A 79 -1.98 -0.07 24.02
CA PHE A 79 -2.06 1.11 24.89
C PHE A 79 -0.69 1.69 25.30
N TYR A 80 0.33 0.83 25.34
CA TYR A 80 1.69 1.20 25.77
C TYR A 80 2.61 1.54 24.60
N LYS A 81 2.09 1.66 23.38
CA LYS A 81 2.87 1.95 22.15
C LYS A 81 4.07 1.02 21.98
N THR A 82 3.85 -0.28 22.23
CA THR A 82 4.82 -1.31 21.93
C THR A 82 5.19 -1.25 20.44
N PRO A 83 6.49 -1.33 20.09
CA PRO A 83 6.92 -1.37 18.71
C PRO A 83 6.22 -2.48 17.93
N TYR A 84 5.85 -2.18 16.69
CA TYR A 84 5.32 -3.19 15.79
C TYR A 84 6.42 -4.20 15.43
N PRO A 85 6.09 -5.48 15.14
CA PRO A 85 7.06 -6.51 14.78
C PRO A 85 7.56 -6.34 13.33
N MET A 86 8.12 -5.17 13.05
CA MET A 86 8.63 -4.75 11.76
C MET A 86 9.95 -4.00 11.91
N GLU A 87 10.76 -4.03 10.86
CA GLU A 87 12.11 -3.50 10.83
C GLU A 87 12.31 -2.70 9.53
N LEU A 88 13.11 -1.63 9.60
CA LEU A 88 13.53 -0.88 8.43
C LEU A 88 14.90 -1.36 7.96
N ILE A 89 14.97 -1.88 6.73
CA ILE A 89 16.25 -2.24 6.11
C ILE A 89 16.59 -1.27 4.98
N LYS A 90 17.87 -0.87 4.93
CA LYS A 90 18.47 -0.07 3.86
C LYS A 90 19.35 -0.95 2.99
N ILE A 91 18.93 -1.15 1.75
CA ILE A 91 19.65 -1.94 0.76
C ILE A 91 20.45 -0.98 -0.12
N LYS A 92 21.76 -0.88 0.12
CA LYS A 92 22.69 -0.09 -0.70
C LYS A 92 23.18 -0.91 -1.87
N PHE A 93 23.15 -0.35 -3.08
CA PHE A 93 23.63 -1.02 -4.29
C PHE A 93 24.54 -0.10 -5.12
N SER A 94 25.44 -0.69 -5.89
CA SER A 94 26.32 0.09 -6.76
C SER A 94 25.60 0.51 -8.04
N ILE A 95 25.51 1.82 -8.31
CA ILE A 95 24.84 2.38 -9.50
C ILE A 95 25.71 2.30 -10.77
N LYS A 96 26.94 1.79 -10.69
CA LYS A 96 27.99 2.01 -11.70
C LYS A 96 27.57 1.75 -13.16
N PHE A 97 26.58 0.89 -13.43
CA PHE A 97 26.17 0.55 -14.80
C PHE A 97 24.66 0.38 -15.05
N GLN A 98 23.79 0.45 -14.04
CA GLN A 98 22.35 0.24 -14.23
C GLN A 98 21.51 0.86 -13.11
N SER A 99 20.38 1.49 -13.46
CA SER A 99 19.39 1.93 -12.47
C SER A 99 18.65 0.73 -11.89
N VAL A 100 18.51 0.74 -10.57
CA VAL A 100 17.70 -0.22 -9.82
C VAL A 100 16.33 0.41 -9.59
N THR A 101 15.28 -0.30 -9.99
CA THR A 101 13.89 0.14 -9.86
C THR A 101 13.18 -0.58 -8.71
N HIS A 102 12.01 -0.08 -8.32
CA HIS A 102 11.22 -0.67 -7.24
C HIS A 102 10.89 -2.14 -7.53
N ARG A 103 10.62 -2.45 -8.81
CA ARG A 103 10.35 -3.81 -9.27
C ARG A 103 11.55 -4.74 -9.08
N ASP A 104 12.77 -4.22 -9.26
CA ASP A 104 13.98 -5.03 -9.20
C ASP A 104 14.29 -5.45 -7.76
N ILE A 105 14.17 -4.52 -6.81
CA ILE A 105 14.36 -4.82 -5.38
C ILE A 105 13.30 -5.82 -4.91
N LEU A 106 12.03 -5.55 -5.23
CA LEU A 106 10.94 -6.44 -4.86
C LEU A 106 11.12 -7.83 -5.49
N GLY A 107 11.50 -7.90 -6.77
CA GLY A 107 11.79 -9.16 -7.45
C GLY A 107 12.94 -9.94 -6.80
N ALA A 108 14.00 -9.25 -6.40
CA ALA A 108 15.14 -9.88 -5.72
C ALA A 108 14.74 -10.43 -4.34
N LEU A 109 13.97 -9.67 -3.54
CA LEU A 109 13.45 -10.15 -2.25
C LEU A 109 12.53 -11.36 -2.43
N MET A 110 11.60 -11.31 -3.39
CA MET A 110 10.69 -12.43 -3.70
C MET A 110 11.46 -13.67 -4.19
N SER A 111 12.58 -13.50 -4.90
CA SER A 111 13.41 -14.62 -5.39
C SER A 111 14.06 -15.43 -4.27
N LEU A 112 14.15 -14.87 -3.05
CA LEU A 112 14.59 -15.59 -1.85
C LEU A 112 13.49 -16.49 -1.26
N GLY A 113 12.32 -16.58 -1.89
CA GLY A 113 11.17 -17.31 -1.36
C GLY A 113 10.38 -16.53 -0.30
N ILE A 114 10.70 -15.25 -0.11
CA ILE A 114 9.99 -14.38 0.83
C ILE A 114 8.61 -14.05 0.26
N LYS A 115 7.59 -14.25 1.09
CA LYS A 115 6.21 -13.92 0.77
C LYS A 115 6.00 -12.41 0.72
N ARG A 116 5.16 -11.93 -0.20
CA ARG A 116 4.90 -10.49 -0.37
C ARG A 116 4.33 -9.90 0.91
N GLU A 117 3.50 -10.65 1.62
CA GLU A 117 2.82 -10.33 2.88
C GLU A 117 3.76 -10.05 4.05
N LYS A 118 5.03 -10.49 3.96
CA LYS A 118 6.07 -10.15 4.95
C LYS A 118 6.82 -8.87 4.63
N LEU A 119 6.53 -8.26 3.50
CA LEU A 119 7.13 -7.01 3.05
C LEU A 119 6.08 -5.89 3.16
N GLY A 120 6.45 -4.79 3.78
CA GLY A 120 5.69 -3.55 3.77
C GLY A 120 5.94 -2.76 2.49
N ASP A 121 6.14 -1.47 2.67
CA ASP A 121 6.43 -0.53 1.61
C ASP A 121 7.93 -0.43 1.33
N LEU A 122 8.25 -0.03 0.09
CA LEU A 122 9.60 0.18 -0.40
C LEU A 122 9.70 1.60 -0.98
N ILE A 123 10.70 2.35 -0.52
CA ILE A 123 11.09 3.65 -1.10
C ILE A 123 12.43 3.47 -1.81
N ILE A 124 12.57 4.05 -2.99
CA ILE A 124 13.86 4.13 -3.69
C ILE A 124 14.42 5.54 -3.60
N GLU A 125 15.65 5.60 -3.15
CA GLU A 125 16.55 6.72 -3.27
C GLU A 125 17.66 6.38 -4.29
N GLU A 126 18.40 7.38 -4.76
CA GLU A 126 19.32 7.25 -5.89
C GLU A 126 20.23 6.01 -5.82
N SER A 127 20.80 5.73 -4.64
CA SER A 127 21.77 4.65 -4.39
C SER A 127 21.31 3.58 -3.39
N CYS A 128 20.06 3.64 -2.93
CA CYS A 128 19.55 2.66 -1.98
C CYS A 128 18.03 2.48 -2.02
N GLY A 129 17.59 1.30 -1.65
CA GLY A 129 16.19 1.02 -1.32
C GLY A 129 15.98 0.96 0.19
N LEU A 130 14.89 1.52 0.66
CA LEU A 130 14.44 1.44 2.05
C LEU A 130 13.20 0.59 2.09
N VAL A 131 13.26 -0.55 2.76
CA VAL A 131 12.18 -1.54 2.79
C VAL A 131 11.77 -1.79 4.21
N VAL A 132 10.47 -1.68 4.49
CA VAL A 132 9.89 -2.14 5.74
C VAL A 132 9.63 -3.65 5.60
N VAL A 133 10.13 -4.44 6.53
CA VAL A 133 10.03 -5.91 6.52
C VAL A 133 9.54 -6.41 7.88
N HIS A 134 8.94 -7.59 7.90
CA HIS A 134 8.62 -8.23 9.17
C HIS A 134 9.93 -8.66 9.86
N GLU A 135 9.99 -8.52 11.19
CA GLU A 135 11.22 -8.78 11.95
C GLU A 135 11.77 -10.21 11.79
N ASP A 136 10.90 -11.19 11.47
CA ASP A 136 11.22 -12.62 11.39
C ASP A 136 12.04 -12.98 10.15
N ILE A 137 11.98 -12.14 9.10
CA ILE A 137 12.72 -12.33 7.86
C ILE A 137 13.94 -11.40 7.74
N LYS A 138 14.16 -10.47 8.68
CA LYS A 138 15.27 -9.50 8.63
C LYS A 138 16.63 -10.17 8.47
N GLU A 139 16.99 -11.06 9.40
CA GLU A 139 18.30 -11.73 9.41
C GLU A 139 18.50 -12.62 8.18
N TYR A 140 17.41 -13.24 7.72
CA TYR A 140 17.41 -14.03 6.49
C TYR A 140 17.71 -13.17 5.26
N ILE A 141 17.08 -11.99 5.14
CA ILE A 141 17.36 -11.04 4.05
C ILE A 141 18.82 -10.58 4.10
N ILE A 142 19.31 -10.14 5.27
CA ILE A 142 20.69 -9.67 5.46
C ILE A 142 21.71 -10.71 5.03
N SER A 143 21.47 -11.98 5.35
CA SER A 143 22.39 -13.07 5.07
C SER A 143 22.36 -13.53 3.61
N ASN A 144 21.22 -13.42 2.91
CA ASN A 144 21.01 -14.06 1.61
C ASN A 144 20.88 -13.10 0.43
N LEU A 145 20.49 -11.84 0.63
CA LEU A 145 20.37 -10.87 -0.46
C LEU A 145 21.72 -10.24 -0.80
N VAL A 146 22.47 -10.90 -1.68
CA VAL A 146 23.82 -10.47 -2.07
C VAL A 146 23.82 -9.57 -3.32
N LYS A 147 22.81 -9.72 -4.20
CA LYS A 147 22.71 -8.99 -5.46
C LYS A 147 21.28 -8.60 -5.79
N ILE A 148 21.13 -7.46 -6.46
CA ILE A 148 19.90 -7.04 -7.14
C ILE A 148 20.27 -6.84 -8.62
N LYS A 149 19.61 -7.59 -9.52
CA LYS A 149 20.07 -7.73 -10.91
C LYS A 149 21.55 -8.15 -10.94
N ASN A 150 22.41 -7.33 -11.55
CA ASN A 150 23.85 -7.56 -11.64
C ASN A 150 24.66 -6.75 -10.62
N ALA A 151 24.00 -5.93 -9.79
CA ALA A 151 24.66 -5.07 -8.80
C ALA A 151 24.77 -5.79 -7.45
N SER A 152 25.98 -5.86 -6.89
CA SER A 152 26.16 -6.27 -5.50
C SER A 152 25.48 -5.27 -4.57
N CYS A 153 24.83 -5.79 -3.52
CA CYS A 153 24.21 -4.98 -2.49
C CYS A 153 24.76 -5.27 -1.09
N LYS A 154 24.61 -4.28 -0.21
CA LYS A 154 24.84 -4.40 1.23
C LYS A 154 23.58 -3.95 1.94
N ILE A 155 23.26 -4.59 3.05
CA ILE A 155 22.06 -4.30 3.82
C ILE A 155 22.48 -3.78 5.19
N GLU A 156 21.84 -2.70 5.61
CA GLU A 156 21.95 -2.13 6.95
C GLU A 156 20.57 -2.10 7.58
N THR A 157 20.48 -2.37 8.88
CA THR A 157 19.25 -2.16 9.66
C THR A 157 19.27 -0.73 10.17
N LEU A 158 18.15 -0.03 10.03
CA LEU A 158 17.94 1.32 10.57
C LEU A 158 16.89 1.28 11.67
N ASP A 159 16.86 2.30 12.51
CA ASP A 159 15.75 2.49 13.44
C ASP A 159 14.47 2.73 12.63
N LEU A 160 13.37 2.09 13.04
CA LEU A 160 12.07 2.27 12.40
C LEU A 160 11.61 3.74 12.44
N GLU A 161 12.02 4.50 13.46
CA GLU A 161 11.80 5.94 13.53
C GLU A 161 12.41 6.71 12.36
N GLU A 162 13.48 6.20 11.72
CA GLU A 162 14.08 6.85 10.57
C GLU A 162 13.14 6.88 9.36
N CYS A 163 12.07 6.07 9.33
CA CYS A 163 11.05 6.16 8.29
C CYS A 163 10.49 7.59 8.14
N LYS A 164 10.44 8.39 9.23
CA LYS A 164 9.95 9.77 9.19
C LYS A 164 10.82 10.71 8.34
N ASN A 165 12.06 10.32 8.06
CA ASN A 165 13.00 11.07 7.24
C ASN A 165 12.84 10.78 5.74
N PHE A 166 11.97 9.83 5.37
CA PHE A 166 11.79 9.39 4.00
C PHE A 166 10.31 9.49 3.62
N GLU A 167 10.06 10.10 2.46
CA GLU A 167 8.72 10.18 1.91
C GLU A 167 8.66 9.51 0.55
N LYS A 168 7.51 8.88 0.27
CA LYS A 168 7.23 8.40 -1.08
C LYS A 168 7.30 9.58 -2.04
N LYS A 169 8.16 9.47 -3.04
CA LYS A 169 8.21 10.47 -4.11
C LYS A 169 6.99 10.29 -5.00
N PHE A 170 6.38 11.41 -5.34
CA PHE A 170 5.28 11.46 -6.28
C PHE A 170 5.67 12.34 -7.46
N GLN A 171 5.34 11.90 -8.67
CA GLN A 171 5.26 12.81 -9.79
C GLN A 171 3.91 13.50 -9.76
N GLU A 172 3.91 14.78 -9.40
CA GLU A 172 2.70 15.59 -9.43
C GLU A 172 2.37 16.00 -10.86
N LYS A 173 1.09 15.91 -11.21
CA LYS A 173 0.53 16.36 -12.48
C LYS A 173 -0.74 17.15 -12.23
N ILE A 174 -0.91 18.21 -13.01
CA ILE A 174 -2.15 18.97 -13.05
C ILE A 174 -2.88 18.54 -14.32
N GLU A 175 -4.10 18.03 -14.15
CA GLU A 175 -4.93 17.51 -15.23
C GLU A 175 -6.26 18.29 -15.31
N ILE A 176 -6.85 18.40 -16.50
CA ILE A 176 -8.16 19.05 -16.70
C ILE A 176 -9.17 18.00 -17.18
N VAL A 177 -9.97 17.51 -16.24
CA VAL A 177 -10.99 16.50 -16.50
C VAL A 177 -12.34 17.17 -16.77
N SER A 178 -13.21 16.52 -17.56
CA SER A 178 -14.57 17.04 -17.78
C SER A 178 -15.46 16.90 -16.55
N SER A 179 -15.14 15.96 -15.67
CA SER A 179 -15.90 15.60 -14.47
C SER A 179 -15.02 14.70 -13.57
N LEU A 180 -15.37 14.53 -12.29
CA LEU A 180 -14.72 13.56 -11.39
C LEU A 180 -15.16 12.10 -11.61
N ARG A 181 -15.85 11.81 -12.72
CA ARG A 181 -16.21 10.43 -13.09
C ARG A 181 -14.98 9.59 -13.38
N PHE A 182 -15.03 8.32 -12.99
CA PHE A 182 -13.90 7.40 -13.09
C PHE A 182 -13.31 7.30 -14.50
N ASP A 183 -14.16 7.12 -15.53
CA ASP A 183 -13.74 7.11 -16.92
C ASP A 183 -13.05 8.42 -17.37
N SER A 184 -13.54 9.56 -16.90
CA SER A 184 -12.96 10.88 -17.19
C SER A 184 -11.57 11.01 -16.58
N VAL A 185 -11.40 10.55 -15.35
CA VAL A 185 -10.13 10.65 -14.62
C VAL A 185 -9.12 9.67 -15.21
N VAL A 186 -9.50 8.41 -15.46
CA VAL A 186 -8.64 7.39 -16.08
C VAL A 186 -8.17 7.83 -17.47
N SER A 187 -9.06 8.41 -18.29
CA SER A 187 -8.73 8.94 -19.61
C SER A 187 -7.62 10.00 -19.55
N SER A 188 -7.71 10.96 -18.63
CA SER A 188 -6.69 12.01 -18.45
C SER A 188 -5.37 11.42 -17.97
N ILE A 189 -5.41 10.60 -16.92
CA ILE A 189 -4.22 9.98 -16.32
C ILE A 189 -3.44 9.13 -17.33
N CYS A 190 -4.15 8.36 -18.15
CA CYS A 190 -3.54 7.50 -19.16
C CYS A 190 -3.14 8.25 -20.43
N ASN A 191 -3.58 9.52 -20.57
CA ASN A 191 -3.49 10.30 -21.79
C ASN A 191 -4.07 9.53 -23.00
N LYS A 192 -5.28 8.99 -22.84
CA LYS A 192 -6.00 8.18 -23.83
C LYS A 192 -7.44 8.68 -23.99
N SER A 193 -8.11 8.26 -25.06
CA SER A 193 -9.51 8.60 -25.27
C SER A 193 -10.41 8.06 -24.16
N ARG A 194 -11.58 8.68 -23.97
CA ARG A 194 -12.56 8.20 -22.98
C ARG A 194 -13.08 6.80 -23.32
N SER A 195 -13.21 6.47 -24.61
CA SER A 195 -13.58 5.12 -25.05
C SER A 195 -12.57 4.08 -24.57
N TYR A 196 -11.28 4.34 -24.77
CA TYR A 196 -10.21 3.45 -24.33
C TYR A 196 -10.17 3.30 -22.79
N ALA A 197 -10.41 4.39 -22.05
CA ALA A 197 -10.52 4.33 -20.60
C ALA A 197 -11.71 3.46 -20.15
N VAL A 198 -12.85 3.54 -20.82
CA VAL A 198 -14.02 2.68 -20.54
C VAL A 198 -13.69 1.21 -20.82
N ASP A 199 -12.95 0.92 -21.88
CA ASP A 199 -12.53 -0.46 -22.19
C ASP A 199 -11.65 -1.04 -21.08
N LEU A 200 -10.67 -0.28 -20.59
CA LEU A 200 -9.83 -0.67 -19.43
C LEU A 200 -10.63 -0.87 -18.14
N ILE A 201 -11.67 -0.06 -17.91
CA ILE A 201 -12.54 -0.19 -16.74
C ILE A 201 -13.37 -1.48 -16.85
N ASN A 202 -13.94 -1.75 -18.02
CA ASN A 202 -14.75 -2.94 -18.27
C ASN A 202 -13.93 -4.24 -18.20
N SER A 203 -12.67 -4.22 -18.66
CA SER A 203 -11.76 -5.36 -18.60
C SER A 203 -11.28 -5.69 -17.18
N GLY A 204 -11.54 -4.82 -16.20
CA GLY A 204 -11.04 -4.97 -14.83
C GLY A 204 -9.57 -4.57 -14.67
N ASP A 205 -9.01 -3.85 -15.64
CA ASP A 205 -7.63 -3.34 -15.57
C ASP A 205 -7.51 -2.04 -14.76
N CYS A 206 -8.64 -1.51 -14.27
CA CYS A 206 -8.69 -0.34 -13.40
C CYS A 206 -9.27 -0.70 -12.02
N LYS A 207 -8.63 -0.19 -10.97
CA LYS A 207 -9.07 -0.34 -9.57
C LYS A 207 -9.18 1.03 -8.91
N ILE A 208 -10.19 1.22 -8.08
CA ILE A 208 -10.27 2.35 -7.15
C ILE A 208 -10.07 1.77 -5.77
N ASN A 209 -9.12 2.30 -5.00
CA ASN A 209 -8.90 1.90 -3.63
C ASN A 209 -8.68 0.37 -3.56
N TYR A 210 -7.80 -0.15 -4.42
CA TYR A 210 -7.45 -1.57 -4.58
C TYR A 210 -8.60 -2.53 -4.95
N LEU A 211 -9.84 -2.05 -5.01
CA LEU A 211 -11.02 -2.81 -5.38
C LEU A 211 -11.31 -2.64 -6.87
N ASP A 212 -11.67 -3.75 -7.52
CA ASP A 212 -12.12 -3.72 -8.91
C ASP A 212 -13.39 -2.87 -9.00
N ASN A 213 -13.41 -1.95 -9.96
CA ASN A 213 -14.57 -1.11 -10.18
C ASN A 213 -14.89 -1.04 -11.67
N ARG A 214 -16.08 -1.53 -12.03
CA ARG A 214 -16.58 -1.51 -13.41
C ARG A 214 -17.57 -0.38 -13.67
N ASP A 215 -17.93 0.38 -12.64
CA ASP A 215 -18.80 1.54 -12.79
C ASP A 215 -17.98 2.74 -13.27
N LYS A 216 -17.92 2.91 -14.59
CA LYS A 216 -17.29 4.05 -15.27
C LYS A 216 -17.80 5.42 -14.80
N SER A 217 -19.02 5.48 -14.27
CA SER A 217 -19.66 6.71 -13.82
C SER A 217 -19.39 7.05 -12.36
N LYS A 218 -18.80 6.11 -11.60
CA LYS A 218 -18.45 6.32 -10.21
C LYS A 218 -17.62 7.58 -10.03
N GLU A 219 -18.00 8.37 -9.04
CA GLU A 219 -17.26 9.57 -8.68
C GLU A 219 -15.98 9.20 -7.93
N VAL A 220 -14.84 9.73 -8.42
CA VAL A 220 -13.54 9.64 -7.76
C VAL A 220 -13.43 10.77 -6.75
N LYS A 221 -13.14 10.41 -5.50
CA LYS A 221 -13.03 11.35 -4.39
C LYS A 221 -11.58 11.75 -4.12
N ILE A 222 -11.41 12.88 -3.44
CA ILE A 222 -10.09 13.29 -2.94
C ILE A 222 -9.53 12.17 -2.05
N ASN A 223 -8.24 11.89 -2.22
CA ASN A 223 -7.49 10.77 -1.65
C ASN A 223 -7.79 9.38 -2.23
N ASP A 224 -8.73 9.23 -3.18
CA ASP A 224 -8.89 7.95 -3.84
C ASP A 224 -7.63 7.59 -4.64
N VAL A 225 -7.27 6.31 -4.54
CA VAL A 225 -6.13 5.71 -5.22
C VAL A 225 -6.62 4.93 -6.43
N ILE A 226 -6.22 5.36 -7.62
CA ILE A 226 -6.54 4.72 -8.89
C ILE A 226 -5.34 3.91 -9.35
N THR A 227 -5.51 2.61 -9.52
CA THR A 227 -4.51 1.76 -10.17
C THR A 227 -4.99 1.41 -11.57
N VAL A 228 -4.16 1.67 -12.58
CA VAL A 228 -4.43 1.29 -13.97
C VAL A 228 -3.30 0.40 -14.45
N ARG A 229 -3.64 -0.84 -14.84
CA ARG A 229 -2.68 -1.82 -15.31
C ARG A 229 -1.91 -1.28 -16.51
N GLY A 230 -0.58 -1.40 -16.46
CA GLY A 230 0.31 -0.90 -17.50
C GLY A 230 0.63 0.60 -17.42
N TYR A 231 -0.15 1.41 -16.69
CA TYR A 231 0.08 2.87 -16.57
C TYR A 231 0.62 3.26 -15.18
N GLY A 232 0.24 2.52 -14.15
CA GLY A 232 0.73 2.68 -12.78
C GLY A 232 -0.37 3.02 -11.78
N LYS A 233 0.06 3.60 -10.65
CA LYS A 233 -0.79 3.95 -9.52
C LYS A 233 -0.81 5.46 -9.35
N PHE A 234 -1.99 5.99 -9.07
CA PHE A 234 -2.27 7.42 -9.03
C PHE A 234 -3.16 7.74 -7.84
N LYS A 235 -3.00 8.93 -7.26
CA LYS A 235 -3.86 9.44 -6.19
C LYS A 235 -4.47 10.76 -6.65
N LEU A 236 -5.79 10.92 -6.52
CA LEU A 236 -6.43 12.22 -6.66
C LEU A 236 -6.12 13.03 -5.40
N ASP A 237 -5.22 13.99 -5.51
CA ASP A 237 -4.70 14.73 -4.35
C ASP A 237 -5.60 15.93 -4.02
N GLU A 238 -6.05 16.66 -5.03
CA GLU A 238 -6.76 17.91 -4.83
C GLU A 238 -7.68 18.24 -6.03
N VAL A 239 -8.83 18.84 -5.75
CA VAL A 239 -9.65 19.53 -6.75
C VAL A 239 -9.36 21.02 -6.63
N ILE A 240 -8.60 21.57 -7.56
CA ILE A 240 -8.04 22.93 -7.47
C ILE A 240 -9.12 23.98 -7.77
N SER A 241 -9.75 23.86 -8.93
CA SER A 241 -10.74 24.83 -9.40
C SER A 241 -11.54 24.30 -10.58
N SER A 242 -12.59 25.03 -10.95
CA SER A 242 -13.33 24.83 -12.20
C SER A 242 -12.95 25.90 -13.22
N THR A 243 -12.84 25.49 -14.48
CA THR A 243 -12.64 26.37 -15.62
C THR A 243 -13.95 27.06 -16.02
N LYS A 244 -13.86 28.15 -16.81
CA LYS A 244 -15.05 28.86 -17.32
C LYS A 244 -15.99 27.98 -18.16
N SER A 245 -15.48 26.90 -18.75
CA SER A 245 -16.26 25.93 -19.52
C SER A 245 -16.83 24.78 -18.68
N GLY A 246 -16.71 24.83 -17.35
CA GLY A 246 -17.23 23.82 -16.43
C GLY A 246 -16.34 22.58 -16.25
N ARG A 247 -15.16 22.53 -16.91
CA ARG A 247 -14.17 21.46 -16.67
C ARG A 247 -13.46 21.66 -15.34
N ILE A 248 -13.01 20.58 -14.73
CA ILE A 248 -12.42 20.57 -13.39
C ILE A 248 -10.90 20.40 -13.50
N LYS A 249 -10.16 21.28 -12.83
CA LYS A 249 -8.70 21.22 -12.71
C LYS A 249 -8.35 20.43 -11.45
N VAL A 250 -7.62 19.33 -11.59
CA VAL A 250 -7.28 18.43 -10.50
C VAL A 250 -5.78 18.24 -10.39
N LYS A 251 -5.28 18.06 -9.17
CA LYS A 251 -3.91 17.62 -8.88
C LYS A 251 -3.91 16.10 -8.71
N ILE A 252 -3.08 15.42 -9.49
CA ILE A 252 -2.91 13.97 -9.43
C ILE A 252 -1.46 13.66 -9.09
N LYS A 253 -1.27 12.78 -8.11
CA LYS A 253 0.05 12.24 -7.73
C LYS A 253 0.23 10.87 -8.35
N LYS A 254 1.22 10.70 -9.22
CA LYS A 254 1.65 9.39 -9.71
C LYS A 254 2.72 8.85 -8.78
N TYR A 255 2.52 7.63 -8.28
CA TYR A 255 3.54 6.92 -7.50
C TYR A 255 4.70 6.55 -8.44
N VAL A 256 5.94 6.92 -8.07
CA VAL A 256 7.17 6.64 -8.82
C VAL A 256 8.15 5.78 -8.02
#